data_AF-H3NKN0-F1
#
_entry.id   AF-H3NKN0-F1
#
_cell.length_a   1.000
_cell.length_b   1.000
_cell.length_c   1.000
_cell.angle_alpha   90.00
_cell.angle_beta   90.00
_cell.angle_gamma   90.00
#
_symmetry.space_group_name_H-M   'P 1'
#
loop_
_entity.id
_entity.type
_entity.pdbx_description
1 polymer ?
#
loop_
_entity_poly.entity_id
_entity_poly.type
_entity_poly.pdbx_seq_one_letter_code
_entity_poly.pdbx_strand_id
1 'polypeptide(L)'
;MNVFFKNKEYRYITISDCLSVIGDSFFYIVMITYANLLDNSTLAISLITISEVLPDFLSVFTGYFVDKTKNKAYADIFTNFIRAILFIIVSFLFFSKPRKFQV
;
A
#
# COMPACT_ATOMS: atom_id res chain seq x y z
N MET A 1 -19.29 20.21 0.18
CA MET A 1 -17.97 20.45 -0.46
C MET A 1 -17.18 21.64 0.09
N ASN A 2 -17.69 22.47 1.02
CA ASN A 2 -16.90 23.56 1.61
C ASN A 2 -15.77 23.11 2.54
N VAL A 3 -15.84 21.91 3.13
CA VAL A 3 -14.84 21.41 4.09
C VAL A 3 -13.46 21.23 3.44
N PHE A 4 -13.42 20.74 2.20
CA PHE A 4 -12.18 20.57 1.43
C PHE A 4 -11.46 21.89 1.14
N PHE A 5 -12.22 22.94 0.79
CA PHE A 5 -11.63 24.25 0.48
C PHE A 5 -11.34 25.09 1.74
N LYS A 6 -12.05 24.83 2.85
CA LYS A 6 -11.96 25.61 4.08
C LYS A 6 -10.92 25.06 5.08
N ASN A 7 -10.70 23.75 5.11
CA ASN A 7 -9.74 23.12 6.02
C ASN A 7 -8.50 22.64 5.25
N LYS A 8 -7.39 23.34 5.50
CA LYS A 8 -6.09 23.09 4.87
C LYS A 8 -5.54 21.70 5.22
N GLU A 9 -5.67 21.27 6.48
CA GLU A 9 -5.19 19.96 6.96
C GLU A 9 -5.97 18.82 6.30
N TYR A 10 -7.31 18.91 6.32
CA TYR A 10 -8.18 17.93 5.68
C TYR A 10 -7.87 17.79 4.18
N ARG A 11 -7.60 18.92 3.51
CA ARG A 11 -7.25 18.93 2.09
C ARG A 11 -5.94 18.20 1.81
N TYR A 12 -4.89 18.44 2.59
CA TYR A 12 -3.62 17.76 2.37
C TYR A 12 -3.70 16.26 2.62
N ILE A 13 -4.37 15.85 3.70
CA ILE A 13 -4.59 14.43 4.00
C ILE A 13 -5.34 13.77 2.85
N THR A 14 -6.47 14.36 2.42
CA THR A 14 -7.26 13.79 1.32
C THR A 14 -6.47 13.67 0.00
N ILE A 15 -5.66 14.69 -0.34
CA ILE A 15 -4.83 14.65 -1.56
C ILE A 15 -3.73 13.60 -1.42
N SER A 16 -3.08 13.53 -0.25
CA SER A 16 -2.07 12.53 0.06
C SER A 16 -2.64 11.12 -0.06
N ASP A 17 -3.81 10.86 0.52
CA ASP A 17 -4.47 9.56 0.48
C ASP A 17 -4.84 9.17 -0.95
N CYS A 18 -5.35 10.12 -1.74
CA CYS A 18 -5.64 9.88 -3.15
C CYS A 18 -4.37 9.44 -3.91
N LEU A 19 -3.27 10.15 -3.70
CA LEU A 19 -1.99 9.81 -4.30
C LEU A 19 -1.47 8.45 -3.81
N SER A 20 -1.62 8.16 -2.52
CA SER A 20 -1.25 6.90 -1.89
C SER A 20 -2.00 5.71 -2.49
N VAL A 21 -3.32 5.83 -2.71
CA VAL A 21 -4.15 4.77 -3.33
C VAL A 21 -3.74 4.50 -4.77
N ILE A 22 -3.41 5.55 -5.53
CA ILE A 22 -2.90 5.42 -6.90
C ILE A 22 -1.54 4.70 -6.88
N GLY A 23 -0.66 5.10 -5.97
CA GLY A 23 0.65 4.49 -5.79
C GLY A 23 0.58 3.00 -5.45
N ASP A 24 -0.33 2.62 -4.54
CA ASP A 24 -0.56 1.21 -4.19
C ASP A 24 -0.99 0.39 -5.38
N SER A 25 -1.96 0.91 -6.15
CA SER A 25 -2.48 0.24 -7.34
C SER A 25 -1.35 -0.02 -8.35
N PHE A 26 -0.48 0.97 -8.58
CA PHE A 26 0.69 0.78 -9.45
C PHE A 26 1.68 -0.23 -8.87
N PHE A 27 1.97 -0.15 -7.58
CA PHE A 27 2.89 -1.08 -6.92
C PHE A 27 2.40 -2.53 -7.03
N TYR A 28 1.10 -2.77 -6.79
CA TYR A 28 0.49 -4.08 -6.94
C TYR A 28 0.58 -4.61 -8.38
N ILE A 29 0.23 -3.79 -9.38
CA ILE A 29 0.32 -4.19 -10.79
C ILE A 29 1.76 -4.56 -11.16
N VAL A 30 2.75 -3.78 -10.74
CA VAL A 30 4.16 -4.07 -11.00
C VAL A 30 4.59 -5.36 -10.30
N MET A 31 4.19 -5.56 -9.05
CA MET A 31 4.44 -6.79 -8.28
C MET A 31 3.89 -8.03 -8.97
N ILE A 32 2.62 -8.00 -9.39
CA ILE A 32 1.98 -9.11 -10.12
C ILE A 32 2.66 -9.35 -11.47
N THR A 33 2.98 -8.28 -12.21
CA THR A 33 3.68 -8.38 -13.50
C THR A 33 5.05 -9.05 -13.32
N TYR A 34 5.79 -8.68 -12.28
CA TYR A 34 7.06 -9.35 -11.97
C TYR A 34 6.84 -10.80 -11.51
N ALA A 35 5.82 -11.05 -10.68
CA ALA A 35 5.50 -12.39 -10.19
C ALA A 35 5.19 -13.38 -11.31
N ASN A 36 4.57 -12.90 -12.39
CA ASN A 36 4.34 -13.67 -13.61
C ASN A 36 5.62 -14.17 -14.29
N LEU A 37 6.76 -13.51 -14.07
CA LEU A 37 8.06 -13.89 -14.64
C LEU A 37 8.82 -14.92 -13.81
N LEU A 38 8.33 -15.30 -12.62
CA LEU A 38 8.96 -16.35 -11.81
C LEU A 38 8.56 -17.74 -12.31
N ASP A 39 9.48 -18.70 -12.13
CA ASP A 39 9.29 -20.11 -12.49
C ASP A 39 8.01 -20.72 -11.88
N ASN A 40 7.59 -20.24 -10.70
CA ASN A 40 6.32 -20.60 -10.08
C ASN A 40 5.41 -19.37 -9.92
N SER A 41 4.93 -18.88 -11.06
CA SER A 41 4.09 -17.69 -11.17
C SER A 41 2.78 -17.82 -10.39
N THR A 42 2.11 -18.98 -10.45
CA THR A 42 0.83 -19.21 -9.76
C THR A 42 0.95 -19.03 -8.24
N LEU A 43 1.96 -19.62 -7.61
CA LEU A 43 2.16 -19.47 -6.17
C LEU A 43 2.55 -18.02 -5.82
N ALA A 44 3.47 -17.42 -6.58
CA ALA A 44 3.93 -16.05 -6.33
C ALA A 44 2.78 -15.03 -6.42
N ILE A 45 1.96 -15.12 -7.45
CA ILE A 45 0.79 -14.27 -7.64
C ILE A 45 -0.22 -14.48 -6.51
N SER A 46 -0.53 -15.74 -6.17
CA SER A 46 -1.48 -16.03 -5.10
C SER A 46 -1.07 -15.45 -3.74
N LEU A 47 0.23 -15.51 -3.40
CA LEU A 47 0.78 -14.91 -2.19
C LEU A 47 0.65 -13.39 -2.18
N ILE A 48 0.96 -12.73 -3.30
CA ILE A 48 0.84 -11.27 -3.43
C ILE A 48 -0.62 -10.84 -3.28
N THR A 49 -1.55 -11.50 -3.97
CA THR A 49 -2.99 -11.18 -3.89
C THR A 49 -3.55 -11.44 -2.49
N ILE A 50 -3.19 -12.55 -1.84
CA ILE A 50 -3.59 -12.80 -0.44
C ILE A 50 -3.04 -11.71 0.47
N SER A 51 -1.78 -11.31 0.28
CA SER A 51 -1.16 -10.24 1.07
C SER A 51 -1.84 -8.88 0.89
N GLU A 52 -2.46 -8.60 -0.25
CA GLU A 52 -3.20 -7.37 -0.49
C GLU A 52 -4.61 -7.42 0.10
N VAL A 53 -5.32 -8.53 -0.08
CA VAL A 53 -6.71 -8.67 0.39
C VAL A 53 -6.79 -8.87 1.91
N LEU A 54 -5.77 -9.48 2.52
CA LEU A 54 -5.79 -9.81 3.95
C LEU A 54 -5.87 -8.57 4.87
N PRO A 55 -5.08 -7.50 4.67
CA PRO A 55 -5.22 -6.25 5.42
C PRO A 55 -6.61 -5.63 5.28
N ASP A 56 -7.18 -5.60 4.07
CA ASP A 56 -8.51 -5.05 3.83
C ASP A 56 -9.60 -5.86 4.55
N PHE A 57 -9.45 -7.18 4.60
CA PHE A 57 -10.34 -8.03 5.39
C PHE A 57 -10.21 -7.73 6.90
N LEU A 58 -8.98 -7.51 7.39
CA LEU A 58 -8.73 -7.14 8.78
C LEU A 58 -9.18 -5.70 9.11
N SER A 59 -9.44 -4.86 8.11
CA SER A 59 -9.89 -3.47 8.30
C SER A 59 -11.18 -3.36 9.13
N VAL A 60 -12.06 -4.36 9.04
CA VAL A 60 -13.30 -4.43 9.83
C VAL A 60 -12.98 -4.48 11.33
N PHE A 61 -11.93 -5.21 11.72
CA PHE A 61 -11.50 -5.30 13.11
C PHE A 61 -10.64 -4.10 13.51
N THR A 62 -9.72 -3.66 12.65
CA THR A 62 -8.83 -2.52 12.96
C THR A 62 -9.60 -1.20 13.02
N GLY A 63 -10.73 -1.07 12.32
CA GLY A 63 -11.62 0.09 12.40
C GLY A 63 -12.10 0.38 13.83
N TYR A 64 -12.37 -0.65 14.63
CA TYR A 64 -12.69 -0.50 16.06
C TYR A 64 -11.55 0.13 16.85
N PHE A 65 -10.30 -0.22 16.53
CA PHE A 65 -9.12 0.38 17.18
C PHE A 65 -8.86 1.81 16.71
N VAL A 66 -9.14 2.11 15.43
CA VAL A 66 -9.03 3.47 14.88
C VAL A 66 -9.99 4.43 15.58
N ASP A 67 -11.20 3.98 15.93
CA ASP A 67 -12.15 4.83 16.65
C ASP A 67 -11.73 5.17 18.09
N LYS A 68 -10.94 4.31 18.74
CA LYS A 68 -10.35 4.59 20.05
C LYS A 68 -9.10 5.47 19.99
N THR A 69 -8.59 5.75 18.79
CA THR A 69 -7.34 6.50 18.62
C THR A 69 -7.59 8.00 18.77
N LYS A 70 -6.95 8.63 19.76
CA LYS A 70 -7.16 10.05 20.12
C LYS A 70 -6.82 11.02 18.99
N ASN A 71 -5.80 10.71 18.19
CA ASN A 71 -5.27 11.60 17.15
C ASN A 71 -5.25 10.88 15.79
N LYS A 72 -6.43 10.79 15.16
CA LYS A 72 -6.62 10.03 13.91
C LYS A 72 -5.71 10.51 12.77
N ALA A 73 -5.54 11.82 12.61
CA ALA A 73 -4.67 12.39 11.57
C ALA A 73 -3.19 12.02 11.74
N TYR A 74 -2.65 12.10 12.97
CA TYR A 74 -1.26 11.71 13.22
C TYR A 74 -1.05 10.20 13.08
N ALA A 75 -2.02 9.40 13.52
CA ALA A 75 -1.97 7.96 13.36
C ALA A 75 -1.93 7.57 11.88
N ASP A 76 -2.77 8.21 11.06
CA ASP A 76 -2.84 7.98 9.62
C ASP A 76 -1.52 8.34 8.90
N ILE A 77 -0.95 9.51 9.19
CA ILE A 77 0.37 9.92 8.66
C ILE A 77 1.45 8.92 9.07
N PHE A 78 1.44 8.46 10.33
CA PHE A 78 2.43 7.51 10.85
C PHE A 78 2.33 6.14 10.16
N THR A 79 1.11 5.62 9.96
CA THR A 79 0.89 4.35 9.25
C THR A 79 1.30 4.45 7.78
N ASN A 80 0.98 5.56 7.12
CA ASN A 80 1.40 5.83 5.75
C ASN A 80 2.94 5.89 5.63
N PHE A 81 3.62 6.47 6.62
CA PHE A 81 5.08 6.50 6.66
C PHE A 81 5.71 5.10 6.83
N ILE A 82 5.16 4.27 7.74
CA ILE A 82 5.59 2.87 7.87
C ILE A 82 5.39 2.13 6.56
N ARG A 83 4.25 2.32 5.89
CA ARG A 83 3.96 1.68 4.60
C ARG A 83 4.97 2.08 3.52
N ALA A 84 5.35 3.35 3.45
CA ALA A 84 6.38 3.81 2.52
C ALA A 84 7.72 3.11 2.76
N ILE A 85 8.14 2.93 4.02
CA ILE A 85 9.35 2.18 4.36
C ILE A 85 9.25 0.73 3.87
N LEU A 86 8.12 0.06 4.11
CA LEU A 86 7.90 -1.30 3.65
C LEU A 86 8.01 -1.42 2.13
N PHE A 87 7.41 -0.49 1.38
CA PHE A 87 7.51 -0.48 -0.08
C PHE A 87 8.93 -0.28 -0.58
N ILE A 88 9.73 0.57 0.08
CA ILE A 88 11.15 0.74 -0.26
C ILE A 88 11.92 -0.56 -0.01
N ILE A 89 11.71 -1.20 1.13
CA ILE A 89 12.37 -2.48 1.47
C ILE A 89 12.01 -3.55 0.44
N VAL A 90 10.73 -3.70 0.13
CA VAL A 90 10.28 -4.69 -0.86
C VAL A 90 10.87 -4.37 -2.23
N SER A 91 10.78 -3.12 -2.69
CA SER A 91 11.36 -2.70 -3.97
C SER A 91 12.86 -3.02 -4.05
N PHE A 92 13.59 -2.79 -2.97
CA PHE A 92 15.01 -3.11 -2.88
C PHE A 92 15.26 -4.62 -2.97
N LEU A 93 14.49 -5.44 -2.25
CA LEU A 93 14.58 -6.90 -2.33
C LEU A 93 14.34 -7.43 -3.75
N PHE A 94 13.38 -6.83 -4.47
CA PHE A 94 13.12 -7.17 -5.87
C PHE A 94 14.27 -6.75 -6.79
N PHE A 95 14.84 -5.56 -6.58
CA PHE A 95 15.97 -5.07 -7.37
C PHE A 95 17.25 -5.90 -7.17
N SER A 96 17.49 -6.39 -5.96
CA SER A 96 18.67 -7.22 -5.66
C SER A 96 18.65 -8.60 -6.33
N LYS A 97 17.50 -9.07 -6.85
CA LYS A 97 17.42 -10.37 -7.53
C LYS A 97 17.94 -10.25 -8.97
N PRO A 98 18.97 -11.04 -9.38
CA PRO A 98 19.52 -10.95 -10.72
C PRO A 98 18.46 -11.31 -11.77
N ARG A 99 18.35 -10.43 -12.75
CA ARG A 99 17.39 -10.42 -13.84
C ARG A 99 17.65 -11.62 -14.76
N LYS A 100 16.85 -12.68 -14.65
CA LYS A 100 16.75 -13.68 -15.74
C LYS A 100 15.95 -13.05 -16.86
N PHE A 101 16.60 -12.25 -17.71
CA PHE A 101 16.06 -11.94 -19.03
C PHE A 101 15.98 -13.27 -19.80
N GLN A 102 14.78 -13.78 -20.01
CA GLN A 102 14.50 -14.70 -21.10
C GLN A 102 13.66 -13.93 -22.12
N VAL A 103 14.35 -13.38 -23.12
CA VAL A 103 13.83 -13.15 -24.47
C VAL A 103 14.66 -14.02 -25.38
#